data_AF-A0A6C0EPX0-F1
#
_entry.id   AF-A0A6C0EPX0-F1
#
_cell.length_a   1.000
_cell.length_b   1.000
_cell.length_c   1.000
_cell.angle_alpha   90.00
_cell.angle_beta   90.00
_cell.angle_gamma   90.00
#
_symmetry.space_group_name_H-M   'P 1'
#
loop_
_entity.id
_entity.type
_entity.pdbx_description
1 polymer ?
#
loop_
_entity_poly.entity_id
_entity_poly.type
_entity_poly.pdbx_seq_one_letter_code
_entity_poly.pdbx_strand_id
1 'polypeptide(L)'
;MNKHSEIPNRIKQPASCCVYCGKGYKTRTGLDKHIVLCEVIYKTNKNKNTCTTSILDEEDEVPSQRRMYQIILELSQKCNKLEQQLEEVNKWVVKKKKKINVLEWLITGNSNPAIPFAKLLDQIIVIEEDIEYLLHNTFIDTLGEVFSRTIFQTNDTFKYPICAFVQKPNVFYIYDTNREYEINQPEQIDKKEYIWKELTRENLIKFLNLIHRKISRALSEWKKNNNERIKSCDSTSNLYDKTMIKLMGVEFKQDSTLSRIRTMMYNKMKTDMKSLIEYEFEF
;
A
#
# COMPACT_ATOMS: atom_id res chain seq x y z
N MET A 1 -50.37 21.68 42.34
CA MET A 1 -50.29 20.25 42.74
C MET A 1 -51.15 19.51 41.73
N ASN A 2 -50.71 18.59 40.87
CA ASN A 2 -49.59 17.66 40.92
C ASN A 2 -48.93 17.51 39.54
N LYS A 3 -47.60 17.38 39.59
CA LYS A 3 -46.73 17.03 38.47
C LYS A 3 -47.10 15.63 37.96
N HIS A 4 -47.38 15.50 36.67
CA HIS A 4 -47.27 14.21 35.99
C HIS A 4 -45.78 13.86 35.93
N SER A 5 -45.36 12.95 36.80
CA SER A 5 -44.06 12.29 36.72
C SER A 5 -44.09 11.32 35.54
N GLU A 6 -43.63 11.79 34.38
CA GLU A 6 -43.15 10.89 33.33
C GLU A 6 -41.94 10.14 33.90
N ILE A 7 -42.07 8.83 34.07
CA ILE A 7 -40.97 7.95 34.41
C ILE A 7 -40.27 7.59 33.09
N PRO A 8 -39.07 8.13 32.79
CA PRO A 8 -38.35 7.78 31.59
C PRO A 8 -37.49 6.55 31.92
N ASN A 9 -37.88 5.40 31.38
CA ASN A 9 -37.10 4.16 31.21
C ASN A 9 -37.92 2.91 31.56
N ARG A 10 -38.85 2.53 30.68
CA ARG A 10 -39.12 1.10 30.49
C ARG A 10 -37.95 0.52 29.71
N ILE A 11 -36.96 0.01 30.42
CA ILE A 11 -36.02 -0.96 29.86
C ILE A 11 -36.90 -2.08 29.30
N LYS A 12 -36.96 -2.21 27.96
CA LYS A 12 -37.60 -3.36 27.30
C LYS A 12 -36.75 -4.58 27.63
N GLN A 13 -36.98 -5.16 28.80
CA GLN A 13 -36.38 -6.43 29.21
C GLN A 13 -36.76 -7.46 28.12
N PRO A 14 -35.79 -8.15 27.50
CA PRO A 14 -36.11 -9.28 26.65
C PRO A 14 -36.91 -10.30 27.47
N ALA A 15 -37.99 -10.84 26.90
CA ALA A 15 -39.00 -11.59 27.64
C ALA A 15 -38.47 -12.84 28.37
N SER A 16 -37.28 -13.33 28.04
CA SER A 16 -36.61 -14.41 28.77
C SER A 16 -35.08 -14.36 28.56
N CYS A 17 -34.31 -14.62 29.63
CA CYS A 17 -32.84 -14.59 29.63
C CYS A 17 -32.24 -15.96 29.99
N CYS A 18 -31.03 -16.23 29.51
CA CYS A 18 -30.29 -17.44 29.87
C CYS A 18 -29.68 -17.33 31.27
N VAL A 19 -29.93 -18.33 32.10
CA VAL A 19 -29.41 -18.40 33.48
C VAL A 19 -27.88 -18.58 33.56
N TYR A 20 -27.25 -19.12 32.51
CA TYR A 20 -25.81 -19.43 32.52
C TYR A 20 -24.93 -18.31 31.96
N CYS A 21 -25.45 -17.46 31.06
CA CYS A 21 -24.66 -16.39 30.42
C CYS A 21 -25.35 -15.02 30.34
N GLY A 22 -26.60 -14.91 30.85
CA GLY A 22 -27.34 -13.64 30.89
C GLY A 22 -27.84 -13.13 29.53
N LYS A 23 -27.64 -13.86 28.42
CA LYS A 23 -28.11 -13.44 27.09
C LYS A 23 -29.64 -13.43 27.03
N GLY A 24 -30.20 -12.34 26.50
CA GLY A 24 -31.64 -12.15 26.31
C GLY A 24 -32.14 -12.70 24.97
N TYR A 25 -33.31 -13.35 24.98
CA TYR A 25 -33.91 -13.98 23.80
C TYR A 25 -35.32 -13.45 23.55
N LYS A 26 -35.69 -13.34 22.26
CA LYS A 26 -37.01 -12.88 21.82
C LYS A 26 -38.06 -14.00 21.82
N THR A 27 -37.65 -15.26 21.68
CA THR A 27 -38.53 -16.43 21.62
C THR A 27 -38.11 -17.48 22.64
N ARG A 28 -39.09 -18.18 23.23
CA ARG A 28 -38.85 -19.24 24.23
C ARG A 28 -38.08 -20.43 23.65
N THR A 29 -38.43 -20.86 22.44
CA THR A 29 -37.70 -21.89 21.69
C THR A 29 -36.24 -21.53 21.43
N GLY A 30 -35.93 -20.26 21.17
CA GLY A 30 -34.55 -19.79 20.99
C GLY A 30 -33.75 -19.82 22.30
N LEU A 31 -34.41 -19.49 23.42
CA LEU A 31 -33.83 -19.62 24.74
C LEU A 31 -33.58 -21.08 25.12
N ASP A 32 -34.56 -21.96 24.93
CA ASP A 32 -34.46 -23.39 25.30
C ASP A 32 -33.29 -24.08 24.56
N LYS A 33 -33.16 -23.84 23.25
CA LYS A 33 -32.02 -24.33 22.45
C LYS A 33 -30.68 -23.82 22.96
N HIS A 34 -30.63 -22.54 23.33
CA HIS A 34 -29.42 -21.94 23.85
C HIS A 34 -29.07 -22.47 25.24
N ILE A 35 -30.04 -22.63 26.14
CA ILE A 35 -29.85 -23.16 27.50
C ILE A 35 -29.17 -24.53 27.45
N VAL A 36 -29.63 -25.42 26.57
CA VAL A 36 -29.06 -26.77 26.43
C VAL A 36 -27.56 -26.73 26.14
N LEU A 37 -27.13 -25.87 25.22
CA LEU A 37 -25.70 -25.70 24.87
C LEU A 37 -24.94 -24.90 25.92
N CYS A 38 -25.55 -23.86 26.46
CA CYS A 38 -24.93 -22.94 27.40
C CYS A 38 -24.65 -23.61 28.75
N GLU A 39 -25.52 -24.54 29.17
CA GLU A 39 -25.32 -25.38 30.34
C GLU A 39 -24.07 -26.26 30.20
N VAL A 40 -23.92 -26.92 29.05
CA VAL A 40 -22.76 -27.79 28.76
C VAL A 40 -21.48 -26.96 28.79
N ILE A 41 -21.45 -25.83 28.10
CA ILE A 41 -20.28 -24.94 28.06
C ILE A 41 -19.95 -24.38 29.46
N TYR A 42 -20.96 -23.98 30.23
CA TYR A 42 -20.78 -23.47 31.58
C TYR A 42 -20.22 -24.53 32.53
N LYS A 43 -20.75 -25.76 32.49
CA LYS A 43 -20.24 -26.90 33.27
C LYS A 43 -18.79 -27.25 32.90
N THR A 44 -18.48 -27.33 31.60
CA THR A 44 -17.12 -27.60 31.11
C THR A 44 -16.13 -26.50 31.53
N ASN A 45 -16.51 -25.23 31.49
CA ASN A 45 -15.63 -24.13 31.88
C ASN A 45 -15.47 -24.01 33.41
N LYS A 46 -16.49 -24.37 34.19
CA LYS A 46 -16.42 -24.41 35.67
C LYS A 46 -15.44 -25.49 36.15
N ASN A 47 -15.45 -26.66 35.50
CA ASN A 47 -14.54 -27.78 35.81
C ASN A 47 -13.07 -27.49 35.41
N LYS A 48 -12.81 -26.56 34.49
CA LYS A 48 -11.44 -26.14 34.13
C LYS A 48 -10.77 -25.21 35.13
N ASN A 49 -11.55 -24.46 35.92
CA ASN A 49 -11.02 -23.48 36.88
C ASN A 49 -10.78 -24.06 38.29
N THR A 50 -11.17 -25.31 38.54
CA THR A 50 -10.88 -26.06 39.77
C THR A 50 -9.74 -27.03 39.48
N CYS A 51 -8.51 -26.58 39.77
CA CYS A 51 -7.32 -27.43 39.72
C CYS A 51 -7.41 -28.47 40.85
N THR A 52 -7.75 -29.72 40.53
CA THR A 52 -7.25 -30.97 41.16
C THR A 52 -8.07 -32.19 40.71
N THR A 53 -7.37 -33.17 40.12
CA THR A 53 -7.49 -34.61 40.40
C THR A 53 -8.89 -35.23 40.51
N SER A 54 -9.41 -35.75 39.38
CA SER A 54 -10.19 -37.01 39.30
C SER A 54 -10.80 -37.16 37.90
N ILE A 55 -10.03 -37.75 36.97
CA ILE A 55 -10.47 -37.98 35.58
C ILE A 55 -11.42 -39.20 35.45
N LEU A 56 -11.82 -39.89 36.53
CA LEU A 56 -12.47 -41.20 36.39
C LEU A 56 -13.73 -41.52 37.21
N ASP A 57 -14.17 -40.76 38.23
CA ASP A 57 -15.19 -41.29 39.16
C ASP A 57 -16.28 -40.29 39.62
N GLU A 58 -16.79 -39.44 38.73
CA GLU A 58 -18.16 -38.95 38.91
C GLU A 58 -18.91 -39.20 37.61
N GLU A 59 -20.07 -39.82 37.71
CA GLU A 59 -20.99 -40.09 36.62
C GLU A 59 -21.30 -38.77 35.89
N ASP A 60 -20.48 -38.41 34.91
CA ASP A 60 -20.84 -37.40 33.92
C ASP A 60 -22.07 -37.97 33.22
N GLU A 61 -23.26 -37.59 33.70
CA GLU A 61 -24.55 -37.99 33.14
C GLU A 61 -24.50 -37.74 31.64
N VAL A 62 -24.27 -38.82 30.89
CA VAL A 62 -24.22 -38.77 29.43
C VAL A 62 -25.54 -38.17 28.99
N PRO A 63 -25.55 -37.05 28.24
CA PRO A 63 -26.77 -36.43 27.81
C PRO A 63 -27.65 -37.48 27.13
N SER A 64 -28.93 -37.54 27.50
CA SER A 64 -29.86 -38.49 26.90
C SER A 64 -29.75 -38.44 25.37
N GLN A 65 -29.96 -39.57 24.69
CA GLN A 65 -29.79 -39.68 23.23
C GLN A 65 -30.54 -38.58 22.47
N ARG A 66 -31.71 -38.14 22.99
CA ARG A 66 -32.47 -37.00 22.47
C ARG A 66 -31.74 -35.66 22.63
N ARG A 67 -31.13 -35.41 23.79
CA ARG A 67 -30.35 -34.19 24.08
C ARG A 67 -29.06 -34.16 23.25
N MET A 68 -28.39 -35.30 23.08
CA MET A 68 -27.23 -35.42 22.19
C MET A 68 -27.62 -35.14 20.73
N TYR A 69 -28.73 -35.70 20.24
CA TYR A 69 -29.23 -35.42 18.90
C TYR A 69 -29.58 -33.94 18.70
N GLN A 70 -30.19 -33.28 19.70
CA GLN A 70 -30.46 -31.84 19.66
C GLN A 70 -29.17 -31.01 19.58
N ILE A 71 -28.12 -31.38 20.32
CA ILE A 71 -26.82 -30.71 20.26
C ILE A 71 -26.19 -30.88 18.87
N ILE A 72 -26.18 -32.10 18.31
CA ILE A 72 -25.65 -32.38 16.97
C ILE A 72 -26.42 -31.57 15.91
N LEU A 73 -27.75 -31.50 16.02
CA LEU A 73 -28.59 -30.75 15.09
C LEU A 73 -28.29 -29.24 15.14
N GLU A 74 -28.16 -28.67 16.34
CA GLU A 74 -27.81 -27.26 16.52
C GLU A 74 -26.37 -26.95 16.08
N LEU A 75 -25.42 -27.86 16.31
CA LEU A 75 -24.04 -27.73 15.82
C LEU A 75 -24.00 -27.78 14.29
N SER A 76 -24.69 -28.74 13.67
CA SER A 76 -24.79 -28.84 12.21
C SER A 76 -25.38 -27.56 11.59
N GLN A 77 -26.43 -26.99 12.20
CA GLN A 77 -26.99 -25.71 11.76
C GLN A 77 -26.02 -24.54 11.90
N LYS A 78 -25.19 -24.52 12.95
CA LYS A 78 -24.15 -23.50 13.12
C LYS A 78 -23.01 -23.68 12.12
N CYS A 79 -22.55 -24.91 11.87
CA CYS A 79 -21.52 -25.20 10.88
C CYS A 79 -21.98 -24.76 9.49
N ASN A 80 -23.21 -25.10 9.07
CA ASN A 80 -23.75 -24.67 7.78
C ASN A 80 -23.81 -23.14 7.64
N LYS A 81 -24.17 -22.42 8.71
CA LYS A 81 -24.18 -20.95 8.71
C LYS A 81 -22.76 -20.36 8.59
N LEU A 82 -21.80 -20.96 9.28
CA LEU A 82 -20.39 -20.54 9.20
C LEU A 82 -19.80 -20.81 7.81
N GLU A 83 -20.12 -21.95 7.20
CA GLU A 83 -19.72 -22.30 5.84
C GLU A 83 -20.31 -21.31 4.81
N GLN A 84 -21.59 -20.95 4.95
CA GLN A 84 -22.22 -19.93 4.08
C GLN A 84 -21.55 -18.56 4.24
N GLN A 85 -21.27 -18.13 5.48
CA GLN A 85 -20.54 -16.88 5.73
C GLN A 85 -19.12 -16.92 5.15
N LEU A 86 -18.42 -18.06 5.28
CA LEU A 86 -17.11 -18.25 4.66
C LEU A 86 -17.18 -18.17 3.13
N GLU A 87 -18.21 -18.75 2.52
CA GLU A 87 -18.40 -18.70 1.07
C GLU A 87 -18.71 -17.28 0.58
N GLU A 88 -19.52 -16.52 1.32
CA GLU A 88 -19.78 -15.11 1.05
C GLU A 88 -18.51 -14.27 1.17
N VAL A 89 -17.77 -14.41 2.27
CA VAL A 89 -16.48 -13.72 2.45
C VAL A 89 -15.52 -14.09 1.33
N ASN A 90 -15.44 -15.36 0.95
CA ASN A 90 -14.59 -15.80 -0.15
C ASN A 90 -15.05 -15.21 -1.50
N LYS A 91 -16.36 -15.12 -1.76
CA LYS A 91 -16.91 -14.43 -2.94
C LYS A 91 -16.55 -12.94 -2.95
N TRP A 92 -16.62 -12.26 -1.80
CA TRP A 92 -16.19 -10.86 -1.66
C TRP A 92 -14.68 -10.69 -1.84
N VAL A 93 -13.87 -11.60 -1.30
CA VAL A 93 -12.42 -11.64 -1.50
C VAL A 93 -12.09 -11.89 -2.97
N VAL A 94 -12.76 -12.81 -3.66
CA VAL A 94 -12.58 -13.06 -5.09
C VAL A 94 -13.01 -11.85 -5.93
N LYS A 95 -14.12 -11.19 -5.57
CA LYS A 95 -14.57 -9.94 -6.21
C LYS A 95 -13.58 -8.79 -6.00
N LYS A 96 -13.01 -8.63 -4.79
CA LYS A 96 -11.97 -7.64 -4.48
C LYS A 96 -10.59 -8.02 -5.03
N LYS A 97 -10.32 -9.30 -5.24
CA LYS A 97 -9.13 -9.82 -5.95
C LYS A 97 -9.18 -9.64 -7.46
N LYS A 98 -10.31 -9.17 -8.03
CA LYS A 98 -10.29 -8.63 -9.40
C LYS A 98 -9.18 -7.58 -9.42
N LYS A 99 -8.15 -7.85 -10.22
CA LYS A 99 -6.89 -7.09 -10.29
C LYS A 99 -7.22 -5.60 -10.20
N ILE A 100 -6.84 -4.96 -9.11
CA ILE A 100 -7.03 -3.51 -8.96
C ILE A 100 -6.33 -2.89 -10.17
N ASN A 101 -7.10 -2.23 -11.03
CA ASN A 101 -6.50 -1.50 -12.13
C ASN A 101 -5.90 -0.23 -11.52
N VAL A 102 -4.57 -0.23 -11.38
CA VAL A 102 -3.82 0.84 -10.74
C VAL A 102 -4.14 2.21 -11.36
N LEU A 103 -4.38 2.26 -12.67
CA LEU A 103 -4.78 3.49 -13.37
C LEU A 103 -6.17 3.96 -12.94
N GLU A 104 -7.16 3.06 -12.91
CA GLU A 104 -8.52 3.41 -12.47
C GLU A 104 -8.54 3.89 -11.02
N TRP A 105 -7.74 3.26 -10.15
CA TRP A 105 -7.62 3.70 -8.76
C TRP A 105 -6.97 5.08 -8.64
N LEU A 106 -5.86 5.34 -9.36
CA LEU A 106 -5.22 6.66 -9.40
C LEU A 106 -6.15 7.76 -9.92
N ILE A 107 -6.99 7.45 -10.91
CA ILE A 107 -7.98 8.38 -11.47
C ILE A 107 -9.11 8.65 -10.46
N THR A 108 -9.54 7.63 -9.73
CA THR A 108 -10.69 7.72 -8.81
C THR A 108 -10.32 8.34 -7.46
N GLY A 109 -9.07 8.18 -7.02
CA GLY A 109 -8.60 8.55 -5.67
C GLY A 109 -8.47 10.05 -5.39
N ASN A 110 -8.87 10.95 -6.30
CA ASN A 110 -8.87 12.43 -6.16
C ASN A 110 -7.56 13.10 -5.67
N SER A 111 -6.49 12.35 -5.50
CA SER A 111 -5.21 12.81 -4.97
C SER A 111 -4.26 13.10 -6.12
N ASN A 112 -4.62 14.12 -6.91
CA ASN A 112 -3.80 14.53 -8.05
C ASN A 112 -2.61 15.37 -7.57
N PRO A 113 -1.39 15.07 -8.02
CA PRO A 113 -0.22 15.84 -7.65
C PRO A 113 -0.33 17.25 -8.20
N ALA A 114 0.13 18.24 -7.40
CA ALA A 114 0.06 19.65 -7.76
C ALA A 114 0.93 20.04 -8.98
N ILE A 115 1.84 19.15 -9.39
CA ILE A 115 2.88 19.42 -10.38
C ILE A 115 2.88 18.29 -11.41
N PRO A 116 2.88 18.57 -12.73
CA PRO A 116 2.99 17.54 -13.76
C PRO A 116 4.41 17.00 -13.90
N PHE A 117 4.54 15.80 -14.45
CA PHE A 117 5.81 15.10 -14.65
C PHE A 117 6.85 15.93 -15.42
N ALA A 118 6.42 16.71 -16.41
CA ALA A 118 7.32 17.60 -17.15
C ALA A 118 8.05 18.61 -16.24
N LYS A 119 7.38 19.14 -15.21
CA LYS A 119 7.95 20.11 -14.25
C LYS A 119 8.78 19.46 -13.15
N LEU A 120 8.68 18.13 -12.97
CA LEU A 120 9.54 17.39 -12.03
C LEU A 120 11.02 17.56 -12.39
N LEU A 121 11.33 17.64 -13.69
CA LEU A 121 12.69 17.85 -14.17
C LEU A 121 13.32 19.14 -13.66
N ASP A 122 12.54 20.20 -13.53
CA ASP A 122 13.04 21.50 -13.09
C ASP A 122 13.42 21.49 -11.60
N GLN A 123 12.76 20.64 -10.81
CA GLN A 123 13.05 20.46 -9.39
C GLN A 123 14.34 19.69 -9.13
N ILE A 124 14.83 18.92 -10.11
CA ILE A 124 16.08 18.17 -9.97
C ILE A 124 17.26 19.14 -10.04
N ILE A 125 17.88 19.39 -8.88
CA ILE A 125 19.08 20.19 -8.74
C ILE A 125 20.26 19.23 -8.53
N VAL A 126 21.30 19.39 -9.36
CA VAL A 126 22.58 18.68 -9.22
C VAL A 126 23.55 19.62 -8.52
N ILE A 127 24.15 19.16 -7.43
CA ILE A 127 25.08 19.94 -6.60
C ILE A 127 26.51 19.41 -6.77
N GLU A 128 27.48 20.16 -6.25
CA GLU A 128 28.91 19.82 -6.33
C GLU A 128 29.22 18.47 -5.65
N GLU A 129 28.57 18.18 -4.52
CA GLU A 129 28.69 16.91 -3.79
C GLU A 129 28.31 15.69 -4.64
N ASP A 130 27.36 15.84 -5.57
CA ASP A 130 26.98 14.74 -6.48
C ASP A 130 28.11 14.43 -7.47
N ILE A 131 28.88 15.45 -7.87
CA ILE A 131 30.02 15.31 -8.77
C ILE A 131 31.20 14.68 -8.03
N GLU A 132 31.46 15.09 -6.80
CA GLU A 132 32.45 14.42 -5.93
C GLU A 132 32.07 12.96 -5.70
N TYR A 133 30.79 12.67 -5.48
CA TYR A 133 30.30 11.30 -5.38
C TYR A 133 30.50 10.52 -6.68
N LEU A 134 30.26 11.14 -7.84
CA LEU A 134 30.46 10.54 -9.17
C LEU A 134 31.92 10.17 -9.45
N LEU A 135 32.87 10.95 -8.92
CA LEU A 135 34.30 10.67 -9.08
C LEU A 135 34.68 9.29 -8.50
N HIS A 136 34.08 8.94 -7.36
CA HIS A 136 34.39 7.71 -6.63
C HIS A 136 33.43 6.55 -6.94
N ASN A 137 32.21 6.82 -7.41
CA ASN A 137 31.17 5.81 -7.60
C ASN A 137 30.79 5.60 -9.08
N THR A 138 29.72 4.82 -9.31
CA THR A 138 29.14 4.64 -10.64
C THR A 138 28.07 5.68 -10.93
N PHE A 139 27.82 5.95 -12.22
CA PHE A 139 26.78 6.88 -12.63
C PHE A 139 25.38 6.50 -12.12
N ILE A 140 25.08 5.21 -12.02
CA ILE A 140 23.79 4.72 -11.50
C ILE A 140 23.65 5.07 -10.01
N ASP A 141 24.73 4.93 -9.24
CA ASP A 141 24.70 5.25 -7.81
C ASP A 141 24.52 6.76 -7.59
N THR A 142 25.21 7.59 -8.38
CA THR A 142 25.02 9.05 -8.36
C THR A 142 23.60 9.45 -8.74
N LEU A 143 23.00 8.81 -9.75
CA LEU A 143 21.59 9.01 -10.09
C LEU A 143 20.67 8.65 -8.92
N GLY A 144 20.96 7.56 -8.21
CA GLY A 144 20.23 7.16 -7.01
C GLY A 144 20.25 8.23 -5.93
N GLU A 145 21.38 8.89 -5.71
CA GLU A 145 21.52 9.96 -4.72
C GLU A 145 20.76 11.23 -5.13
N VAL A 146 20.90 11.65 -6.39
CA VAL A 146 20.17 12.80 -6.96
C VAL A 146 18.64 12.58 -6.86
N PHE A 147 18.17 11.36 -7.14
CA PHE A 147 16.77 11.01 -6.98
C PHE A 147 16.35 10.92 -5.51
N SER A 148 17.22 10.44 -4.62
CA SER A 148 16.93 10.40 -3.19
C SER A 148 16.66 11.79 -2.62
N ARG A 149 17.48 12.77 -3.04
CA ARG A 149 17.30 14.16 -2.61
C ARG A 149 16.08 14.85 -3.22
N THR A 150 15.67 14.50 -4.44
CA THR A 150 14.62 15.26 -5.15
C THR A 150 13.26 14.55 -5.16
N ILE A 151 13.27 13.25 -5.47
CA ILE A 151 12.08 12.44 -5.77
C ILE A 151 11.69 11.58 -4.57
N PHE A 152 12.64 11.12 -3.75
CA PHE A 152 12.36 10.21 -2.63
C PHE A 152 12.24 10.92 -1.27
N GLN A 153 11.97 12.23 -1.24
CA GLN A 153 11.72 12.94 0.02
C GLN A 153 10.37 12.48 0.62
N THR A 154 10.48 11.63 1.64
CA THR A 154 9.52 11.31 2.72
C THR A 154 8.01 11.36 2.42
N ASN A 155 7.40 10.16 2.49
CA ASN A 155 6.04 9.76 2.87
C ASN A 155 4.80 10.32 2.12
N ASP A 156 4.86 11.46 1.43
CA ASP A 156 3.72 11.94 0.65
C ASP A 156 3.73 11.39 -0.78
N THR A 157 3.27 10.15 -0.94
CA THR A 157 3.15 9.45 -2.23
C THR A 157 2.39 10.26 -3.29
N PHE A 158 1.50 11.17 -2.88
CA PHE A 158 0.64 11.95 -3.77
C PHE A 158 1.19 13.33 -4.15
N LYS A 159 2.33 13.77 -3.60
CA LYS A 159 2.92 15.07 -3.93
C LYS A 159 3.69 15.04 -5.26
N TYR A 160 4.16 13.85 -5.65
CA TYR A 160 5.00 13.67 -6.82
C TYR A 160 4.22 13.12 -8.02
N PRO A 161 4.50 13.61 -9.24
CA PRO A 161 3.86 13.13 -10.47
C PRO A 161 4.37 11.77 -10.96
N ILE A 162 4.99 10.96 -10.11
CA ILE A 162 5.49 9.64 -10.45
C ILE A 162 5.29 8.67 -9.30
N CYS A 163 4.67 7.53 -9.57
CA CYS A 163 4.44 6.49 -8.58
C CYS A 163 4.71 5.08 -9.14
N ALA A 164 5.03 4.15 -8.23
CA ALA A 164 5.28 2.75 -8.54
C ALA A 164 4.68 1.86 -7.46
N PHE A 165 4.11 0.72 -7.86
CA PHE A 165 3.33 -0.13 -6.97
C PHE A 165 3.84 -1.58 -6.97
N VAL A 166 3.80 -2.22 -5.80
CA VAL A 166 4.26 -3.63 -5.64
C VAL A 166 3.51 -4.60 -6.55
N GLN A 167 2.27 -4.28 -6.91
CA GLN A 167 1.37 -5.08 -7.73
C GLN A 167 1.87 -5.26 -9.18
N LYS A 168 2.63 -4.29 -9.71
CA LYS A 168 3.22 -4.34 -11.06
C LYS A 168 4.70 -3.95 -10.99
N PRO A 169 5.61 -4.95 -10.89
CA PRO A 169 7.03 -4.67 -10.72
C PRO A 169 7.61 -3.92 -11.90
N ASN A 170 8.47 -2.93 -11.62
CA ASN A 170 9.13 -2.09 -12.62
C ASN A 170 8.18 -1.28 -13.53
N VAL A 171 6.91 -1.14 -13.18
CA VAL A 171 5.97 -0.26 -13.89
C VAL A 171 5.85 1.06 -13.12
N PHE A 172 5.99 2.16 -13.85
CA PHE A 172 5.84 3.51 -13.31
C PHE A 172 4.63 4.17 -13.93
N TYR A 173 3.93 4.95 -13.13
CA TYR A 173 2.81 5.77 -13.54
C TYR A 173 3.20 7.23 -13.38
N ILE A 174 2.87 8.04 -14.37
CA ILE A 174 3.18 9.48 -14.37
C ILE A 174 1.92 10.31 -14.57
N TYR A 175 1.88 11.46 -13.90
CA TYR A 175 0.82 12.46 -14.07
C TYR A 175 1.29 13.52 -15.05
N ASP A 176 0.70 13.57 -16.24
CA ASP A 176 1.17 14.43 -17.33
C ASP A 176 0.02 14.82 -18.26
N THR A 177 0.24 15.78 -19.16
CA THR A 177 -0.81 16.21 -20.09
C THR A 177 -1.21 15.08 -21.03
N ASN A 178 -2.51 15.01 -21.33
CA ASN A 178 -3.02 14.11 -22.36
C ASN A 178 -2.69 14.66 -23.77
N ARG A 179 -1.64 14.12 -24.40
CA ARG A 179 -1.26 14.52 -25.76
C ARG A 179 -2.27 14.10 -26.83
N GLU A 180 -3.16 13.14 -26.56
CA GLU A 180 -4.19 12.72 -27.53
C GLU A 180 -5.28 13.80 -27.71
N TYR A 181 -5.50 14.66 -26.70
CA TYR A 181 -6.39 15.82 -26.85
C TYR A 181 -5.75 16.93 -27.68
N GLU A 182 -4.42 17.12 -27.58
CA GLU A 182 -3.69 18.14 -28.34
C GLU A 182 -3.73 17.90 -29.85
N ILE A 183 -3.82 16.63 -30.29
CA ILE A 183 -3.85 16.26 -31.71
C ILE A 183 -5.27 16.36 -32.30
N ASN A 184 -6.30 16.07 -31.49
CA ASN A 184 -7.67 15.94 -31.99
C ASN A 184 -8.52 17.21 -31.85
N GLN A 185 -8.15 18.18 -31.00
CA GLN A 185 -8.90 19.44 -30.82
C GLN A 185 -7.97 20.63 -30.49
N PRO A 186 -7.31 21.24 -31.51
CA PRO A 186 -6.38 22.35 -31.30
C PRO A 186 -7.04 23.68 -30.87
N GLU A 187 -8.37 23.79 -30.89
CA GLU A 187 -9.09 25.06 -30.68
C GLU A 187 -9.55 25.31 -29.22
N GLN A 188 -9.33 24.37 -28.29
CA GLN A 188 -9.66 24.53 -26.86
C GLN A 188 -8.39 24.46 -25.99
N ILE A 189 -7.54 25.49 -26.09
CA ILE A 189 -6.24 25.57 -25.42
C ILE A 189 -6.34 25.79 -23.90
N ASP A 190 -7.52 26.12 -23.36
CA ASP A 190 -7.66 26.56 -21.97
C ASP A 190 -7.93 25.46 -20.93
N LYS A 191 -8.10 24.20 -21.32
CA LYS A 191 -8.18 23.06 -20.37
C LYS A 191 -7.14 22.01 -20.72
N LYS A 192 -5.93 22.18 -20.19
CA LYS A 192 -4.95 21.09 -20.11
C LYS A 192 -5.48 20.02 -19.15
N GLU A 193 -6.08 18.98 -19.70
CA GLU A 193 -6.44 17.80 -18.92
C GLU A 193 -5.18 16.99 -18.63
N TYR A 194 -4.86 16.87 -17.35
CA TYR A 194 -3.78 16.03 -16.86
C TYR A 194 -4.34 14.67 -16.47
N ILE A 195 -3.68 13.62 -16.93
CA ILE A 195 -4.08 12.24 -16.67
C ILE A 195 -2.91 11.42 -16.18
N TRP A 196 -3.23 10.40 -15.38
CA TRP A 196 -2.30 9.35 -15.04
C TRP A 196 -2.11 8.44 -16.25
N LYS A 197 -0.85 8.24 -16.66
CA LYS A 197 -0.48 7.33 -17.75
C LYS A 197 0.70 6.46 -17.36
N GLU A 198 0.82 5.30 -18.01
CA GLU A 198 2.00 4.45 -17.84
C GLU A 198 3.24 5.11 -18.47
N LEU A 199 4.37 5.06 -17.76
CA LEU A 199 5.64 5.60 -18.25
C LEU A 199 6.20 4.69 -19.35
N THR A 200 6.16 5.17 -20.58
CA THR A 200 6.77 4.48 -21.71
C THR A 200 8.30 4.52 -21.64
N ARG A 201 8.93 3.55 -22.29
CA ARG A 201 10.40 3.45 -22.40
C ARG A 201 11.01 4.75 -22.94
N GLU A 202 10.41 5.32 -23.98
CA GLU A 202 10.90 6.53 -24.65
C GLU A 202 10.88 7.75 -23.72
N ASN A 203 9.80 7.89 -22.94
CA ASN A 203 9.68 9.00 -22.00
C ASN A 203 10.70 8.88 -20.86
N LEU A 204 10.96 7.66 -20.38
CA LEU A 204 12.03 7.41 -19.41
C LEU A 204 13.41 7.74 -19.98
N ILE A 205 13.70 7.34 -21.23
CA ILE A 205 14.98 7.67 -21.88
C ILE A 205 15.14 9.19 -22.03
N LYS A 206 14.09 9.89 -22.49
CA LYS A 206 14.10 11.36 -22.59
C LYS A 206 14.37 12.01 -21.24
N PHE A 207 13.71 11.53 -20.19
CA PHE A 207 13.90 12.01 -18.82
C PHE A 207 15.35 11.81 -18.33
N LEU A 208 15.91 10.60 -18.50
CA LEU A 208 17.28 10.28 -18.10
C LEU A 208 18.34 11.08 -18.88
N ASN A 209 18.14 11.29 -20.18
CA ASN A 209 19.03 12.13 -21.00
C ASN A 209 19.09 13.58 -20.51
N LEU A 210 17.95 14.12 -20.03
CA LEU A 210 17.91 15.48 -19.51
C LEU A 210 18.69 15.61 -18.19
N ILE A 211 18.59 14.61 -17.32
CA ILE A 211 19.37 14.55 -16.07
C ILE A 211 20.85 14.35 -16.37
N HIS A 212 21.19 13.47 -17.31
CA HIS A 212 22.56 13.25 -17.77
C HIS A 212 23.19 14.55 -18.30
N ARG A 213 22.42 15.36 -19.03
CA ARG A 213 22.86 16.70 -19.46
C ARG A 213 23.09 17.65 -18.28
N LYS A 214 22.25 17.61 -17.23
CA LYS A 214 22.46 18.41 -16.01
C LYS A 214 23.74 17.99 -15.28
N ILE A 215 23.98 16.69 -15.13
CA ILE A 215 25.21 16.14 -14.53
C ILE A 215 26.44 16.52 -15.36
N SER A 216 26.36 16.39 -16.69
CA SER A 216 27.44 16.80 -17.61
C SER A 216 27.79 18.29 -17.49
N ARG A 217 26.78 19.14 -17.33
CA ARG A 217 26.97 20.57 -17.11
C ARG A 217 27.64 20.84 -15.76
N ALA A 218 27.16 20.21 -14.70
CA ALA A 218 27.74 20.33 -13.36
C ALA A 218 29.19 19.83 -13.31
N LEU A 219 29.53 18.73 -13.98
CA LEU A 219 30.90 18.24 -14.12
C LEU A 219 31.79 19.26 -14.86
N SER A 220 31.27 19.88 -15.91
CA SER A 220 32.00 20.91 -16.68
C SER A 220 32.28 22.16 -15.83
N GLU A 221 31.35 22.52 -14.95
CA GLU A 221 31.49 23.64 -14.02
C GLU A 221 32.47 23.32 -12.89
N TRP A 222 32.37 22.11 -12.31
CA TRP A 222 33.34 21.59 -11.34
C TRP A 222 34.77 21.60 -11.88
N LYS A 223 34.98 21.22 -13.16
CA LYS A 223 36.28 21.29 -13.82
C LYS A 223 36.82 22.72 -13.87
N LYS A 224 35.98 23.71 -14.14
CA LYS A 224 36.40 25.12 -14.19
C LYS A 224 36.86 25.59 -12.81
N ASN A 225 36.10 25.23 -11.77
CA ASN A 225 36.39 25.63 -10.39
C ASN A 225 37.63 24.92 -9.82
N ASN A 226 37.87 23.67 -10.22
CA ASN A 226 39.00 22.86 -9.76
C ASN A 226 40.15 22.76 -10.79
N ASN A 227 40.21 23.67 -11.76
CA ASN A 227 41.17 23.62 -12.87
C ASN A 227 42.63 23.68 -12.38
N GLU A 228 42.90 24.50 -11.37
CA GLU A 228 44.25 24.57 -10.76
C GLU A 228 44.61 23.27 -10.04
N ARG A 229 43.67 22.68 -9.30
CA ARG A 229 43.87 21.39 -8.62
C ARG A 229 44.14 20.25 -9.60
N ILE A 230 43.44 20.23 -10.73
CA ILE A 230 43.63 19.26 -11.81
C ILE A 230 45.02 19.40 -12.44
N LYS A 231 45.47 20.64 -12.69
CA LYS A 231 46.81 20.89 -13.24
C LYS A 231 47.92 20.59 -12.25
N SER A 232 47.66 20.73 -10.95
CA SER A 232 48.66 20.53 -9.90
C SER A 232 48.86 19.08 -9.47
N CYS A 233 47.90 18.18 -9.76
CA CYS A 233 47.91 16.82 -9.25
C CYS A 233 47.49 15.80 -10.32
N ASP A 234 48.41 14.95 -10.75
CA ASP A 234 48.14 13.90 -11.74
C ASP A 234 47.05 12.92 -11.28
N SER A 235 46.91 12.71 -9.97
CA SER A 235 45.87 11.83 -9.42
C SER A 235 44.47 12.38 -9.66
N THR A 236 44.24 13.69 -9.49
CA THR A 236 42.92 14.31 -9.69
C THR A 236 42.60 14.44 -11.18
N SER A 237 43.61 14.69 -12.01
CA SER A 237 43.49 14.66 -13.48
C SER A 237 43.04 13.28 -13.99
N ASN A 238 43.73 12.21 -13.55
CA ASN A 238 43.34 10.84 -13.89
C ASN A 238 41.93 10.46 -13.41
N LEU A 239 41.51 10.96 -12.24
CA LEU A 239 40.17 10.72 -11.70
C LEU A 239 39.09 11.40 -12.55
N TYR A 240 39.34 12.63 -12.97
CA TYR A 240 38.47 13.38 -13.87
C TYR A 240 38.32 12.68 -15.23
N ASP A 241 39.43 12.24 -15.84
CA ASP A 241 39.39 11.57 -17.14
C ASP A 241 38.63 10.24 -17.08
N LYS A 242 38.85 9.44 -16.03
CA LYS A 242 38.06 8.23 -15.76
C LYS A 242 36.58 8.55 -15.63
N THR A 243 36.24 9.63 -14.93
CA THR A 243 34.85 10.04 -14.70
C THR A 243 34.19 10.59 -15.97
N MET A 244 34.94 11.30 -16.79
CA MET A 244 34.51 11.75 -18.11
C MET A 244 34.20 10.56 -19.02
N ILE A 245 35.09 9.56 -19.07
CA ILE A 245 34.87 8.32 -19.84
C ILE A 245 33.62 7.59 -19.32
N LYS A 246 33.47 7.45 -18.00
CA LYS A 246 32.27 6.85 -17.38
C LYS A 246 30.99 7.58 -17.81
N LEU A 247 31.00 8.91 -17.81
CA LEU A 247 29.83 9.72 -18.13
C LEU A 247 29.48 9.66 -19.63
N MET A 248 30.48 9.66 -20.50
CA MET A 248 30.30 9.58 -21.96
C MET A 248 29.89 8.17 -22.41
N GLY A 249 30.29 7.13 -21.67
CA GLY A 249 29.92 5.74 -21.95
C GLY A 249 28.50 5.34 -21.53
N VAL A 250 27.71 6.25 -20.96
CA VAL A 250 26.33 5.94 -20.53
C VAL A 250 25.39 5.95 -21.73
N GLU A 251 24.96 4.76 -22.14
CA GLU A 251 23.94 4.60 -23.18
C GLU A 251 22.60 4.12 -22.62
N PHE A 252 21.63 5.03 -22.50
CA PHE A 252 20.27 4.70 -22.05
C PHE A 252 19.44 3.91 -23.05
N LYS A 253 19.92 3.76 -24.29
CA LYS A 253 19.28 2.89 -25.29
C LYS A 253 19.53 1.41 -24.99
N GLN A 254 20.61 1.08 -24.29
CA GLN A 254 20.96 -0.29 -23.94
C GLN A 254 20.00 -0.84 -22.87
N ASP A 255 19.44 -2.03 -23.12
CA ASP A 255 18.46 -2.67 -22.23
C ASP A 255 19.01 -2.95 -20.83
N SER A 256 20.27 -3.35 -20.73
CA SER A 256 20.92 -3.66 -19.45
C SER A 256 21.01 -2.44 -18.53
N THR A 257 21.49 -1.31 -19.07
CA THR A 257 21.61 -0.04 -18.33
C THR A 257 20.25 0.50 -17.93
N LEU A 258 19.30 0.52 -18.88
CA LEU A 258 17.95 0.99 -18.61
C LEU A 258 17.24 0.13 -17.56
N SER A 259 17.38 -1.20 -17.64
CA SER A 259 16.79 -2.15 -16.67
C SER A 259 17.37 -1.98 -15.26
N ARG A 260 18.69 -1.76 -15.15
CA ARG A 260 19.34 -1.49 -13.84
C ARG A 260 18.82 -0.19 -13.21
N ILE A 261 18.75 0.89 -13.99
CA ILE A 261 18.20 2.17 -13.50
C ILE A 261 16.73 2.01 -13.11
N ARG A 262 15.94 1.32 -13.93
CA ARG A 262 14.53 1.05 -13.68
C ARG A 262 14.31 0.28 -12.37
N THR A 263 15.11 -0.75 -12.16
CA THR A 263 15.08 -1.58 -10.94
C THR A 263 15.50 -0.78 -9.70
N MET A 264 16.55 0.04 -9.83
CA MET A 264 17.00 0.94 -8.75
C MET A 264 15.89 1.93 -8.36
N MET A 265 15.29 2.61 -9.33
CA MET A 265 14.17 3.54 -9.09
C MET A 265 12.98 2.81 -8.46
N TYR A 266 12.62 1.64 -8.98
CA TYR A 266 11.48 0.87 -8.48
C TYR A 266 11.68 0.45 -7.02
N ASN A 267 12.86 -0.07 -6.68
CA ASN A 267 13.15 -0.51 -5.32
C ASN A 267 13.09 0.62 -4.29
N LYS A 268 13.38 1.85 -4.70
CA LYS A 268 13.30 3.05 -3.85
C LYS A 268 11.90 3.67 -3.79
N MET A 269 11.06 3.48 -4.81
CA MET A 269 9.74 4.12 -4.93
C MET A 269 8.54 3.19 -4.66
N LYS A 270 8.74 1.87 -4.69
CA LYS A 270 7.63 0.91 -4.61
C LYS A 270 6.83 1.14 -3.32
N THR A 271 5.54 1.36 -3.50
CA THR A 271 4.58 1.46 -2.40
C THR A 271 3.59 0.31 -2.50
N ASP A 272 3.19 -0.28 -1.36
CA ASP A 272 2.15 -1.30 -1.39
C ASP A 272 0.77 -0.62 -1.45
N MET A 273 0.08 -0.81 -2.57
CA MET A 273 -1.29 -0.35 -2.76
C MET A 273 -2.25 -0.88 -1.68
N LYS A 274 -2.01 -2.09 -1.14
CA LYS A 274 -2.87 -2.65 -0.09
C LYS A 274 -2.74 -1.85 1.21
N SER A 275 -1.52 -1.45 1.55
CA SER A 275 -1.28 -0.58 2.70
C SER A 275 -1.97 0.77 2.51
N LEU A 276 -1.89 1.36 1.32
CA LEU A 276 -2.58 2.63 1.02
C LEU A 276 -4.11 2.51 1.13
N ILE A 277 -4.68 1.44 0.60
CA ILE A 277 -6.13 1.20 0.64
C ILE A 277 -6.60 0.94 2.07
N GLU A 278 -5.84 0.19 2.88
CA GLU A 278 -6.17 -0.06 4.29
C GLU A 278 -6.21 1.26 5.11
N TYR A 279 -5.29 2.19 4.86
CA TYR A 279 -5.32 3.53 5.48
C TYR A 279 -6.51 4.40 5.03
N GLU A 280 -7.00 4.25 3.80
CA GLU A 280 -8.22 4.96 3.35
C GLU A 280 -9.51 4.44 4.03
N PHE A 281 -9.47 3.24 4.63
CA PHE A 281 -10.62 2.59 5.24
C PHE A 281 -10.60 2.54 6.78
N GLU A 282 -9.57 3.07 7.46
CA GLU A 282 -9.63 3.32 8.90
C GLU A 282 -10.57 4.51 9.18
N PHE A 283 -11.81 4.21 9.58
CA PHE A 283 -12.79 5.15 10.12
C PHE A 283 -13.20 4.74 11.54
#